data_AF-A0A7W7VA46-F1
#
_entry.id   AF-A0A7W7VA46-F1
#
_cell.length_a   1.000
_cell.length_b   1.000
_cell.length_c   1.000
_cell.angle_alpha   90.00
_cell.angle_beta   90.00
_cell.angle_gamma   90.00
#
_symmetry.space_group_name_H-M   'P 1'
#
loop_
_entity.id
_entity.type
_entity.pdbx_description
1 polymer ?
#
loop_
_entity_poly.entity_id
_entity_poly.type
_entity_poly.pdbx_seq_one_letter_code
_entity_poly.pdbx_strand_id
1 'polypeptide(L)'
;MDDRAHIIDWAWPTRGAAWIDPTILILRLIEAGHTPAEADAFARRFPSWRTAPAKAEKAFAAANAAAWEEIASTDTAPWKTALASHAIAFHAHLHALPGNR
;
A
#
# COMPACT_ATOMS: atom_id res chain seq x y z
N MET A 1 -23.17 -2.47 -17.12
CA MET A 1 -22.41 -1.94 -15.98
C MET A 1 -21.88 -0.60 -16.41
N ASP A 2 -22.09 0.43 -15.60
CA ASP A 2 -21.44 1.73 -15.80
C ASP A 2 -19.97 1.64 -15.40
N ASP A 3 -19.11 2.42 -16.06
CA ASP A 3 -17.66 2.45 -15.81
C ASP A 3 -17.31 3.35 -14.59
N ARG A 4 -18.11 3.25 -13.52
CA ARG A 4 -18.04 4.13 -12.36
C ARG A 4 -17.55 3.38 -11.13
N ALA A 5 -16.48 3.89 -10.51
CA ALA A 5 -16.03 3.45 -9.20
C ALA A 5 -16.53 4.40 -8.10
N HIS A 6 -16.83 3.83 -6.92
CA HIS A 6 -17.22 4.57 -5.73
C HIS A 6 -16.22 4.31 -4.60
N ILE A 7 -15.76 5.38 -3.93
CA ILE A 7 -14.96 5.26 -2.70
C ILE A 7 -15.94 5.26 -1.52
N ILE A 8 -15.94 4.16 -0.78
CA ILE A 8 -16.82 3.91 0.37
C ILE A 8 -16.01 3.89 1.68
N ASP A 9 -16.68 3.64 2.80
CA ASP A 9 -16.07 3.49 4.13
C ASP A 9 -15.29 4.73 4.63
N TRP A 10 -15.98 5.87 4.62
CA TRP A 10 -15.47 7.15 5.14
C TRP A 10 -15.62 7.30 6.66
N ALA A 11 -15.64 6.20 7.41
CA ALA A 11 -15.85 6.27 8.85
C ALA A 11 -14.67 6.96 9.56
N TRP A 12 -13.44 6.79 9.06
CA TRP A 12 -12.20 7.21 9.74
C TRP A 12 -11.22 7.97 8.80
N PRO A 13 -11.63 9.12 8.22
CA PRO A 13 -10.72 9.92 7.41
C PRO A 13 -9.61 10.52 8.29
N THR A 14 -8.37 10.43 7.83
CA THR A 14 -7.19 10.93 8.57
C THR A 14 -6.43 11.95 7.73
N ARG A 15 -5.86 12.97 8.39
CA ARG A 15 -4.94 13.91 7.73
C ARG A 15 -3.59 13.26 7.55
N GLY A 16 -3.12 13.15 6.31
CA GLY A 16 -1.84 12.54 5.98
C GLY A 16 -1.21 13.14 4.73
N ALA A 17 -0.01 12.67 4.41
CA ALA A 17 0.63 13.02 3.14
C ALA A 17 -0.14 12.39 1.97
N ALA A 18 -0.32 13.13 0.88
CA ALA A 18 -1.15 12.71 -0.26
C ALA A 18 -0.66 11.42 -0.98
N TRP A 19 0.55 10.96 -0.69
CA TRP A 19 1.10 9.71 -1.22
C TRP A 19 0.73 8.46 -0.40
N ILE A 20 0.12 8.65 0.77
CA ILE A 20 -0.39 7.54 1.59
C ILE A 20 -1.52 6.82 0.85
N ASP A 21 -2.47 7.54 0.23
CA ASP A 21 -3.60 6.89 -0.47
C ASP A 21 -3.15 5.96 -1.61
N PRO A 22 -2.24 6.35 -2.52
CA PRO A 22 -1.64 5.42 -3.48
C PRO A 22 -0.94 4.22 -2.83
N THR A 23 -0.29 4.40 -1.68
CA THR A 23 0.37 3.29 -0.98
C THR A 23 -0.64 2.25 -0.51
N ILE A 24 -1.76 2.69 0.06
CA ILE A 24 -2.85 1.79 0.49
C ILE A 24 -3.52 1.14 -0.73
N LEU A 25 -3.70 1.88 -1.82
CA LEU A 25 -4.21 1.33 -3.08
C LEU A 25 -3.31 0.22 -3.63
N ILE A 26 -1.98 0.35 -3.55
CA ILE A 26 -1.04 -0.70 -3.97
C ILE A 26 -1.33 -2.02 -3.26
N LEU A 27 -1.61 -2.00 -1.95
CA LEU A 27 -1.94 -3.23 -1.21
C LEU A 27 -3.23 -3.88 -1.71
N ARG A 28 -4.22 -3.06 -2.10
CA ARG A 28 -5.48 -3.56 -2.67
C ARG A 28 -5.30 -4.12 -4.08
N LEU A 29 -4.40 -3.55 -4.87
CA LEU A 29 -4.03 -4.11 -6.18
C LEU A 29 -3.29 -5.45 -6.01
N ILE A 30 -2.40 -5.57 -5.03
CA ILE A 30 -1.74 -6.84 -4.72
C ILE A 30 -2.76 -7.88 -4.27
N GLU A 31 -3.69 -7.50 -3.40
CA GLU A 31 -4.82 -8.35 -2.99
C GLU A 31 -5.69 -8.79 -4.18
N ALA A 32 -5.84 -7.94 -5.19
CA ALA A 32 -6.53 -8.27 -6.44
C ALA A 32 -5.71 -9.15 -7.40
N GLY A 33 -4.48 -9.55 -7.03
CA GLY A 33 -3.64 -10.48 -7.78
C GLY A 33 -2.50 -9.84 -8.58
N HIS A 34 -2.29 -8.52 -8.49
CA HIS A 34 -1.14 -7.87 -9.12
C HIS A 34 0.15 -8.10 -8.32
N THR A 35 1.28 -8.14 -9.02
CA THR A 35 2.58 -8.13 -8.34
C THR A 35 2.87 -6.76 -7.71
N PRO A 36 3.75 -6.67 -6.69
CA PRO A 36 4.17 -5.37 -6.14
C PRO A 36 4.71 -4.40 -7.20
N ALA A 37 5.42 -4.92 -8.21
CA ALA A 37 5.96 -4.11 -9.30
C ALA A 37 4.86 -3.54 -10.22
N GLU A 38 3.85 -4.34 -10.58
CA GLU A 38 2.72 -3.88 -11.40
C GLU A 38 1.86 -2.86 -10.65
N ALA A 39 1.55 -3.14 -9.39
CA ALA A 39 0.73 -2.25 -8.55
C ALA A 39 1.41 -0.88 -8.35
N ASP A 40 2.70 -0.87 -8.09
CA ASP A 40 3.50 0.34 -7.97
C ASP A 40 3.65 1.09 -9.31
N ALA A 41 3.84 0.37 -10.43
CA ALA A 41 3.83 0.98 -11.76
C ALA A 41 2.49 1.66 -12.06
N PHE A 42 1.37 1.04 -11.66
CA PHE A 42 0.05 1.67 -11.76
C PHE A 42 -0.06 2.91 -10.87
N ALA A 43 0.40 2.83 -9.62
CA ALA A 43 0.36 3.95 -8.68
C ALA A 43 1.16 5.17 -9.16
N ARG A 44 2.18 4.99 -10.01
CA ARG A 44 2.90 6.10 -10.65
C ARG A 44 2.05 6.95 -11.62
N ARG A 45 0.80 6.58 -11.88
CA ARG A 45 -0.17 7.48 -12.53
C ARG A 45 -0.50 8.69 -11.65
N PHE A 46 -0.45 8.53 -10.32
CA PHE A 46 -0.72 9.59 -9.35
C PHE A 46 0.53 10.47 -9.14
N PRO A 47 0.42 11.80 -9.33
CA PRO A 47 1.54 12.71 -9.08
C PRO A 47 2.07 12.63 -7.65
N SER A 48 1.17 12.47 -6.67
CA SER A 48 1.55 12.38 -5.25
C SER A 48 2.49 11.21 -4.96
N TRP A 49 2.25 10.05 -5.57
CA TRP A 49 3.14 8.89 -5.46
C TRP A 49 4.44 9.10 -6.23
N ARG A 50 4.39 9.60 -7.48
CA ARG A 50 5.61 9.79 -8.28
C ARG A 50 6.64 10.72 -7.64
N THR A 51 6.19 11.72 -6.89
CA THR A 51 7.07 12.74 -6.30
C THR A 51 7.25 12.55 -4.80
N ALA A 52 6.81 11.43 -4.25
CA ALA A 52 6.93 11.21 -2.82
C ALA A 52 8.39 10.96 -2.42
N PRO A 53 8.82 11.43 -1.23
CA PRO A 53 10.19 11.23 -0.80
C PRO A 53 10.46 9.74 -0.59
N ALA A 54 11.38 9.14 -1.34
CA ALA A 54 11.68 7.71 -1.27
C ALA A 54 11.97 7.20 0.15
N LYS A 55 12.61 8.03 0.99
CA LYS A 55 12.84 7.69 2.41
C LYS A 55 11.54 7.61 3.21
N ALA A 56 10.59 8.50 2.96
CA ALA A 56 9.31 8.53 3.66
C ALA A 56 8.42 7.36 3.22
N GLU A 57 8.40 7.02 1.93
CA GLU A 57 7.68 5.85 1.42
C GLU A 57 8.21 4.55 2.04
N LYS A 58 9.54 4.35 2.04
CA LYS A 58 10.16 3.17 2.63
C LYS A 58 9.85 3.06 4.13
N ALA A 59 9.96 4.17 4.87
CA ALA A 59 9.63 4.20 6.29
C ALA A 59 8.15 3.88 6.55
N PHE A 60 7.24 4.44 5.75
CA PHE A 60 5.81 4.16 5.88
C PHE A 60 5.47 2.72 5.51
N ALA A 61 6.04 2.18 4.43
CA ALA A 61 5.83 0.78 4.04
C ALA A 61 6.33 -0.19 5.12
N ALA A 62 7.48 0.10 5.74
CA ALA A 62 7.99 -0.67 6.87
C ALA A 62 7.03 -0.62 8.08
N ALA A 63 6.58 0.58 8.46
CA ALA A 63 5.65 0.76 9.57
C ALA A 63 4.30 0.08 9.31
N ASN A 64 3.80 0.16 8.08
CA ASN A 64 2.53 -0.44 7.69
C ASN A 64 2.63 -1.98 7.64
N ALA A 65 3.75 -2.55 7.19
CA ALA A 65 4.00 -3.99 7.28
C ALA A 65 3.97 -4.47 8.74
N ALA A 66 4.72 -3.80 9.62
CA ALA A 66 4.74 -4.13 11.04
C ALA A 66 3.35 -4.02 11.70
N ALA A 67 2.58 -2.99 11.37
CA ALA A 67 1.21 -2.83 11.88
C ALA A 67 0.29 -3.97 11.43
N TRP A 68 0.37 -4.39 10.17
CA TRP A 68 -0.43 -5.52 9.70
C TRP A 68 0.03 -6.85 10.27
N GLU A 69 1.33 -7.04 10.52
CA GLU A 69 1.84 -8.21 11.25
C GLU A 69 1.27 -8.28 12.67
N GLU A 70 1.27 -7.17 13.40
CA GLU A 70 0.67 -7.08 14.74
C GLU A 70 -0.84 -7.43 14.70
N ILE A 71 -1.58 -6.81 13.77
CA ILE A 71 -3.01 -7.08 13.57
C ILE A 71 -3.24 -8.57 13.26
N ALA A 72 -2.47 -9.16 12.35
CA ALA A 72 -2.61 -10.55 11.95
C ALA A 72 -2.18 -11.54 13.04
N SER A 73 -1.26 -11.15 13.93
CA SER A 73 -0.87 -11.94 15.09
C SER A 73 -1.95 -11.97 16.18
N THR A 74 -2.74 -10.89 16.27
CA THR A 74 -3.83 -10.76 17.24
C THR A 74 -5.13 -11.42 16.74
N ASP A 75 -5.42 -11.30 15.44
CA ASP A 75 -6.56 -11.92 14.78
C ASP A 75 -6.14 -12.51 13.44
N THR A 76 -6.18 -13.85 13.38
CA THR A 76 -5.71 -14.66 12.25
C THR A 76 -6.76 -14.88 11.17
N ALA A 77 -7.79 -14.02 11.09
CA ALA A 77 -8.71 -14.03 9.97
C ALA A 77 -7.93 -14.03 8.63
N PRO A 78 -8.27 -14.91 7.66
CA PRO A 78 -7.42 -15.12 6.48
C PRO A 78 -7.07 -13.84 5.71
N TRP A 79 -8.01 -12.90 5.62
CA TRP A 79 -7.78 -11.63 4.94
C TRP A 79 -6.77 -10.71 5.65
N LYS A 80 -6.65 -10.79 6.99
CA LYS A 80 -5.66 -10.03 7.77
C LYS A 80 -4.26 -10.58 7.54
N THR A 81 -4.10 -11.90 7.58
CA THR A 81 -2.83 -12.58 7.26
C THR A 81 -2.40 -12.31 5.81
N ALA A 82 -3.35 -12.29 4.88
CA ALA A 82 -3.09 -11.92 3.49
C ALA A 82 -2.61 -10.47 3.38
N LEU A 83 -3.28 -9.51 4.02
CA LEU A 83 -2.84 -8.11 4.00
C LEU A 83 -1.46 -7.89 4.63
N ALA A 84 -1.13 -8.59 5.72
CA ALA A 84 0.21 -8.59 6.28
C ALA A 84 1.25 -9.06 5.25
N SER A 85 0.97 -10.17 4.56
CA SER A 85 1.84 -10.70 3.51
C SER A 85 2.02 -9.71 2.34
N HIS A 86 0.94 -9.04 1.91
CA HIS A 86 1.01 -8.02 0.86
C HIS A 86 1.82 -6.80 1.28
N ALA A 87 1.64 -6.34 2.53
CA ALA A 87 2.39 -5.21 3.07
C ALA A 87 3.89 -5.51 3.17
N ILE A 88 4.26 -6.72 3.62
CA ILE A 88 5.64 -7.21 3.65
C ILE A 88 6.23 -7.28 2.24
N ALA A 89 5.49 -7.86 1.29
CA ALA A 89 5.96 -7.99 -0.10
C ALA A 89 6.20 -6.62 -0.76
N PHE A 90 5.31 -5.65 -0.51
CA PHE A 90 5.47 -4.30 -1.02
C PHE A 90 6.64 -3.55 -0.36
N HIS A 91 6.80 -3.70 0.96
CA HIS A 91 7.96 -3.17 1.67
C HIS A 91 9.28 -3.72 1.10
N ALA A 92 9.36 -5.03 0.85
CA ALA A 92 10.52 -5.66 0.23
C ALA A 92 10.81 -5.11 -1.18
N HIS A 93 9.77 -4.92 -2.00
CA HIS A 93 9.88 -4.29 -3.31
C HIS A 93 10.52 -2.90 -3.22
N LEU A 94 10.00 -2.01 -2.37
CA LEU A 94 10.56 -0.67 -2.18
C LEU A 94 12.01 -0.68 -1.68
N HIS A 95 12.39 -1.64 -0.84
CA HIS A 95 13.77 -1.78 -0.37
C HIS A 95 14.74 -2.18 -1.49
N ALA A 96 14.31 -3.02 -2.43
CA ALA A 96 15.12 -3.44 -3.57
C ALA A 96 15.37 -2.31 -4.59
N LEU A 97 14.60 -1.23 -4.53
CA LEU A 97 14.69 -0.11 -5.47
C LEU A 97 15.75 0.92 -5.04
N PRO A 98 16.52 1.47 -6.00
CA PRO A 98 17.52 2.49 -5.73
C PRO A 98 16.88 3.74 -5.11
N GLY A 99 17.66 4.51 -4.34
CA GLY A 99 17.20 5.66 -3.55
C GLY A 99 16.64 6.85 -4.36
N ASN A 100 16.76 6.81 -5.68
CA ASN A 100 16.27 7.84 -6.59
C ASN A 100 15.19 7.19 -7.45
N ARG A 101 13.93 7.60 -7.26
CA ARG A 101 12.76 6.91 -7.82
C ARG A 101 11.76 7.82 -8.50
#